data_AF-A0A090RXV0-F1
#
_entry.id   AF-A0A090RXV0-F1
#
_cell.length_a   1.000
_cell.length_b   1.000
_cell.length_c   1.000
_cell.angle_alpha   90.00
_cell.angle_beta   90.00
_cell.angle_gamma   90.00
#
_symmetry.space_group_name_H-M   'P 1'
#
loop_
_entity.id
_entity.type
_entity.pdbx_description
1 polymer ?
#
loop_
_entity_poly.entity_id
_entity_poly.type
_entity_poly.pdbx_seq_one_letter_code
_entity_poly.pdbx_strand_id
1 'polypeptide(L)'
;MNLFKRLNGIAVAIVLLWSIAVASVVYVSSQEEKITHLIDEITFSIDKLRQTLFLAQPYRARFSEQLELEIQLIHAQTVQLKSLTQSDLLSDVSHTVYLLERFVEQAQLLARDEARMDTFIASINDKPQDLSDPALSLSNRLSAVVLDTLFNESVEPRQVYLKLEDIQREAYRLPSTDRIHLLELNSQASVLLSQSANTEFLVERVVNHPVMTELSLRELQSERLVSGRYYLYHSQA
;
A
#
# COMPACT_ATOMS: atom_id res chain seq x y z
N MET A 1 52.76 -45.13 -17.13
CA MET A 1 51.87 -44.29 -17.96
C MET A 1 50.42 -44.21 -17.46
N ASN A 2 49.85 -45.26 -16.82
CA ASN A 2 48.47 -45.26 -16.30
C ASN A 2 48.24 -44.45 -15.00
N LEU A 3 49.27 -44.31 -14.15
CA LEU A 3 49.17 -43.52 -12.90
C LEU A 3 49.05 -42.00 -13.17
N PHE A 4 49.84 -41.45 -14.09
CA PHE A 4 49.79 -40.04 -14.47
C PHE A 4 48.44 -39.64 -15.10
N LYS A 5 47.84 -40.50 -15.94
CA LYS A 5 46.50 -40.25 -16.50
C LYS A 5 45.40 -40.26 -15.44
N ARG A 6 45.50 -41.14 -14.43
CA ARG A 6 44.55 -41.21 -13.31
C ARG A 6 44.69 -40.00 -12.37
N LEU A 7 45.92 -39.59 -12.05
CA LEU A 7 46.19 -38.36 -11.28
C LEU A 7 45.66 -37.11 -11.98
N ASN A 8 45.84 -37.01 -13.30
CA ASN A 8 45.33 -35.87 -14.07
C ASN A 8 43.80 -35.85 -14.11
N GLY A 9 43.14 -37.01 -14.21
CA GLY A 9 41.69 -37.11 -14.12
C GLY A 9 41.13 -36.70 -12.75
N ILE A 10 41.82 -37.07 -11.66
CA ILE A 10 41.45 -36.65 -10.30
C ILE A 10 41.64 -35.13 -10.13
N ALA A 11 42.75 -34.57 -10.63
CA ALA A 11 43.00 -33.13 -10.58
C ALA A 11 41.91 -32.34 -11.35
N VAL A 12 41.52 -32.79 -12.54
CA VAL A 12 40.43 -32.18 -13.32
C VAL A 12 39.10 -32.29 -12.58
N ALA A 13 38.79 -33.44 -11.98
CA ALA A 13 37.56 -33.60 -11.20
C ALA A 13 37.51 -32.66 -9.99
N ILE A 14 38.64 -32.48 -9.29
CA ILE A 14 38.75 -31.53 -8.17
C ILE A 14 38.52 -30.11 -8.66
N VAL A 15 39.15 -29.70 -9.77
CA VAL A 15 38.97 -28.35 -10.33
C VAL A 15 37.53 -28.10 -10.76
N LEU A 16 36.87 -29.08 -11.39
CA LEU A 16 35.47 -28.97 -11.78
C LEU A 16 34.55 -28.87 -10.55
N LEU A 17 34.77 -29.70 -9.54
CA LEU A 17 34.01 -29.63 -8.28
C LEU A 17 34.19 -28.27 -7.60
N TRP A 18 35.43 -27.76 -7.58
CA TRP A 18 35.75 -26.46 -7.00
C TRP A 18 35.11 -25.31 -7.78
N SER A 19 35.12 -25.38 -9.11
CA SER A 19 34.45 -24.40 -9.99
C SER A 19 32.94 -24.37 -9.76
N ILE A 20 32.31 -25.54 -9.62
CA ILE A 20 30.87 -25.65 -9.29
C ILE A 20 30.60 -25.02 -7.92
N ALA A 21 31.41 -25.34 -6.91
CA ALA A 21 31.25 -24.78 -5.56
C ALA A 21 31.37 -23.25 -5.56
N VAL A 22 32.37 -22.69 -6.25
CA VAL A 22 32.53 -21.24 -6.39
C VAL A 22 31.35 -20.62 -7.14
N ALA A 23 30.92 -21.22 -8.26
CA ALA A 23 29.77 -20.73 -9.01
C ALA A 23 28.49 -20.72 -8.18
N SER A 24 28.26 -21.75 -7.37
CA SER A 24 27.13 -21.83 -6.44
C SER A 24 27.19 -20.72 -5.38
N VAL A 25 28.35 -20.49 -4.76
CA VAL A 25 28.52 -19.41 -3.76
C VAL A 25 28.28 -18.04 -4.38
N VAL A 26 28.83 -17.77 -5.57
CA VAL A 26 28.62 -16.52 -6.29
C VAL A 26 27.14 -16.33 -6.63
N TYR A 27 26.47 -17.38 -7.11
CA TYR A 27 25.05 -17.35 -7.42
C TYR A 27 24.20 -17.01 -6.19
N VAL A 28 24.39 -17.73 -5.08
CA VAL A 28 23.65 -17.48 -3.82
C VAL A 28 23.91 -16.07 -3.32
N SER A 29 25.17 -15.62 -3.29
CA SER A 29 25.51 -14.26 -2.84
C SER A 29 24.86 -13.17 -3.70
N SER A 30 24.77 -13.36 -5.01
CA SER A 30 24.12 -12.40 -5.91
C SER A 30 22.61 -12.34 -5.69
N GLN A 31 21.97 -13.46 -5.36
CA GLN A 31 20.53 -13.48 -5.06
C GLN A 31 20.23 -12.82 -3.70
N GLU A 32 21.06 -13.06 -2.69
CA GLU A 32 20.93 -12.39 -1.38
C GLU A 32 21.08 -10.87 -1.47
N GLU A 33 22.00 -10.40 -2.30
CA GLU A 33 22.18 -8.97 -2.56
C GLU A 33 20.91 -8.36 -3.19
N LYS A 34 20.30 -9.05 -4.16
CA LYS A 34 19.02 -8.62 -4.76
C LYS A 34 17.88 -8.59 -3.76
N ILE A 35 17.78 -9.61 -2.89
CA ILE A 35 16.77 -9.66 -1.84
C ILE A 35 16.92 -8.46 -0.89
N THR A 36 18.15 -8.20 -0.46
CA THR A 36 18.46 -7.07 0.44
C THR A 36 18.09 -5.74 -0.22
N HIS A 37 18.58 -5.50 -1.45
CA HIS A 37 18.26 -4.28 -2.19
C HIS A 37 16.76 -4.07 -2.38
N LEU A 38 16.02 -5.13 -2.68
CA LEU A 38 14.57 -5.05 -2.84
C LEU A 38 13.85 -4.77 -1.52
N ILE A 39 14.34 -5.29 -0.40
CA ILE A 39 13.83 -4.95 0.94
C ILE A 39 14.06 -3.47 1.25
N ASP A 40 15.21 -2.91 0.89
CA ASP A 40 15.52 -1.49 1.09
C ASP A 40 14.59 -0.60 0.23
N GLU A 41 14.38 -0.97 -1.04
CA GLU A 41 13.43 -0.27 -1.92
C GLU A 41 11.99 -0.31 -1.40
N ILE A 42 11.54 -1.46 -0.88
CA ILE A 42 10.23 -1.63 -0.27
C ILE A 42 10.11 -0.73 0.97
N THR A 43 11.13 -0.71 1.82
CA THR A 43 11.17 0.11 3.03
C THR A 43 11.05 1.60 2.67
N PHE A 44 11.83 2.07 1.69
CA PHE A 44 11.73 3.42 1.19
C PHE A 44 10.33 3.76 0.63
N SER A 45 9.75 2.84 -0.15
CA SER A 45 8.43 3.04 -0.75
C SER A 45 7.32 3.12 0.31
N ILE A 46 7.42 2.30 1.35
CA ILE A 46 6.54 2.34 2.51
C ILE A 46 6.69 3.65 3.30
N ASP A 47 7.91 4.11 3.55
CA ASP A 47 8.13 5.36 4.28
C ASP A 47 7.60 6.57 3.50
N LYS A 48 7.74 6.55 2.17
CA LYS A 48 7.12 7.55 1.30
C LYS A 48 5.60 7.56 1.43
N LEU A 49 4.96 6.38 1.41
CA LEU A 49 3.52 6.26 1.64
C LEU A 49 3.12 6.85 3.00
N ARG A 50 3.87 6.51 4.06
CA ARG A 50 3.61 7.01 5.43
C ARG A 50 3.67 8.53 5.52
N GLN A 51 4.61 9.17 4.82
CA GLN A 51 4.70 10.65 4.80
C GLN A 51 3.39 11.30 4.32
N THR A 52 2.74 10.72 3.32
CA THR A 52 1.43 11.18 2.83
C THR A 52 0.32 10.89 3.84
N LEU A 53 0.38 9.73 4.53
CA LEU A 53 -0.63 9.34 5.51
C LEU A 53 -0.65 10.20 6.78
N PHE A 54 0.45 10.88 7.13
CA PHE A 54 0.49 11.82 8.24
C PHE A 54 -0.30 13.12 8.01
N LEU A 55 -0.74 13.39 6.78
CA LEU A 55 -1.66 14.49 6.51
C LEU A 55 -3.03 14.17 7.11
N ALA A 56 -3.62 15.11 7.84
CA ALA A 56 -4.98 14.94 8.37
C ALA A 56 -6.03 14.92 7.25
N GLN A 57 -7.14 14.22 7.47
CA GLN A 57 -8.33 14.43 6.65
C GLN A 57 -8.89 15.85 6.87
N PRO A 58 -9.53 16.44 5.85
CA PRO A 58 -9.78 15.90 4.51
C PRO A 58 -8.66 16.18 3.50
N TYR A 59 -7.52 16.76 3.91
CA TYR A 59 -6.44 17.16 2.99
C TYR A 59 -5.77 15.97 2.30
N ARG A 60 -5.64 14.85 3.01
CA ARG A 60 -5.05 13.61 2.50
C ARG A 60 -5.78 13.03 1.28
N ALA A 61 -7.09 13.23 1.18
CA ALA A 61 -7.89 12.73 0.07
C ALA A 61 -7.41 13.24 -1.30
N ARG A 62 -6.81 14.44 -1.36
CA ARG A 62 -6.23 15.00 -2.60
C ARG A 62 -5.06 14.19 -3.17
N PHE A 63 -4.48 13.31 -2.36
CA PHE A 63 -3.38 12.44 -2.74
C PHE A 63 -3.86 11.01 -2.99
N SER A 64 -5.16 10.76 -3.14
CA SER A 64 -5.75 9.44 -3.35
C SER A 64 -5.09 8.67 -4.50
N GLU A 65 -4.88 9.31 -5.66
CA GLU A 65 -4.19 8.74 -6.81
C GLU A 65 -2.72 8.42 -6.50
N GLN A 66 -2.02 9.33 -5.81
CA GLN A 66 -0.63 9.10 -5.40
C GLN A 66 -0.52 7.91 -4.42
N LEU A 67 -1.43 7.82 -3.44
CA LEU A 67 -1.50 6.70 -2.50
C LEU A 67 -1.72 5.39 -3.26
N GLU A 68 -2.65 5.36 -4.22
CA GLU A 68 -2.90 4.18 -5.05
C GLU A 68 -1.65 3.75 -5.82
N LEU A 69 -0.97 4.69 -6.49
CA LEU A 69 0.26 4.40 -7.23
C LEU A 69 1.38 3.87 -6.34
N GLU A 70 1.57 4.47 -5.16
CA GLU A 70 2.59 4.02 -4.19
C GLU A 70 2.28 2.63 -3.65
N ILE A 71 1.01 2.32 -3.39
CA ILE A 71 0.58 0.99 -2.95
C ILE A 71 0.77 -0.05 -4.07
N GLN A 72 0.46 0.30 -5.32
CA GLN A 72 0.70 -0.59 -6.47
C GLN A 72 2.19 -0.88 -6.67
N LEU A 73 3.07 0.10 -6.46
CA LEU A 73 4.51 -0.09 -6.48
C LEU A 73 4.95 -1.08 -5.40
N ILE A 74 4.52 -0.89 -4.15
CA ILE A 74 4.85 -1.78 -3.04
C ILE A 74 4.33 -3.20 -3.31
N HIS A 75 3.14 -3.32 -3.90
CA HIS A 75 2.61 -4.62 -4.31
C HIS A 75 3.49 -5.30 -5.36
N ALA A 76 3.90 -4.57 -6.41
CA ALA A 76 4.77 -5.10 -7.46
C ALA A 76 6.13 -5.54 -6.90
N GLN A 77 6.72 -4.78 -5.97
CA GLN A 77 7.96 -5.15 -5.28
C GLN A 77 7.76 -6.38 -4.39
N THR A 78 6.63 -6.50 -3.71
CA THR A 78 6.29 -7.67 -2.90
C THR A 78 6.19 -8.94 -3.75
N VAL A 79 5.56 -8.84 -4.94
CA VAL A 79 5.50 -9.95 -5.90
C VAL A 79 6.89 -10.33 -6.40
N GLN A 80 7.75 -9.35 -6.68
CA GLN A 80 9.15 -9.61 -7.04
C GLN A 80 9.90 -10.32 -5.91
N LEU A 81 9.75 -9.88 -4.66
CA LEU A 81 10.39 -10.48 -3.51
C LEU A 81 9.95 -11.95 -3.34
N LYS A 82 8.64 -12.21 -3.46
CA LYS A 82 8.05 -13.55 -3.42
C LYS A 82 8.62 -14.49 -4.49
N SER A 83 8.92 -13.96 -5.68
CA SER A 83 9.52 -14.75 -6.76
C SER A 83 10.95 -15.19 -6.44
N LEU A 84 11.68 -14.39 -5.65
CA LEU A 84 13.05 -14.71 -5.22
C LEU A 84 13.08 -15.74 -4.09
N THR A 85 11.99 -15.92 -3.33
CA THR A 85 11.91 -16.82 -2.16
C THR A 85 11.72 -18.31 -2.54
N GLN A 86 11.57 -18.66 -3.81
CA GLN A 86 11.23 -20.02 -4.24
C GLN A 86 12.38 -21.05 -4.08
N SER A 87 13.55 -20.66 -3.57
CA SER A 87 14.71 -21.54 -3.42
C SER A 87 15.05 -21.75 -1.94
N ASP A 88 15.13 -23.02 -1.51
CA ASP A 88 15.55 -23.43 -0.15
C ASP A 88 17.00 -23.01 0.22
N LEU A 89 17.78 -22.52 -0.74
CA LEU A 89 19.16 -22.11 -0.56
C LEU A 89 19.32 -20.63 -0.17
N LEU A 90 18.22 -19.86 -0.13
CA LEU A 90 18.20 -18.43 0.13
C LEU A 90 17.60 -18.12 1.52
N SER A 91 17.78 -16.89 1.98
CA SER A 91 17.19 -16.34 3.19
C SER A 91 15.67 -16.47 3.13
N ASP A 92 15.08 -17.09 4.17
CA ASP A 92 13.64 -17.25 4.26
C ASP A 92 12.99 -15.88 4.51
N VAL A 93 12.41 -15.30 3.45
CA VAL A 93 11.63 -14.07 3.48
C VAL A 93 10.11 -14.32 3.46
N SER A 94 9.66 -15.57 3.62
CA SER A 94 8.24 -15.95 3.49
C SER A 94 7.36 -15.18 4.48
N HIS A 95 7.83 -15.01 5.70
CA HIS A 95 7.14 -14.21 6.72
C HIS A 95 7.04 -12.73 6.34
N THR A 96 8.11 -12.16 5.79
CA THR A 96 8.13 -10.76 5.31
C THR A 96 7.18 -10.56 4.16
N VAL A 97 7.19 -11.47 3.18
CA VAL A 97 6.25 -11.46 2.05
C VAL A 97 4.81 -11.52 2.55
N TYR A 98 4.51 -12.41 3.49
CA TYR A 98 3.17 -12.48 4.10
C TYR A 98 2.75 -11.16 4.75
N LEU A 99 3.64 -10.55 5.55
CA LEU A 99 3.35 -9.26 6.19
C LEU A 99 3.20 -8.12 5.18
N LEU A 100 3.96 -8.12 4.09
CA LEU A 100 3.83 -7.15 3.00
C LEU A 100 2.53 -7.31 2.23
N GLU A 101 2.11 -8.54 1.94
CA GLU A 101 0.80 -8.79 1.31
C GLU A 101 -0.34 -8.26 2.19
N ARG A 102 -0.30 -8.50 3.51
CA ARG A 102 -1.28 -7.95 4.46
C ARG A 102 -1.23 -6.44 4.57
N PHE A 103 -0.05 -5.86 4.55
CA PHE A 103 0.11 -4.41 4.53
C PHE A 103 -0.54 -3.81 3.28
N VAL A 104 -0.28 -4.37 2.10
CA VAL A 104 -0.85 -3.92 0.83
C VAL A 104 -2.38 -4.01 0.86
N GLU A 105 -2.94 -5.12 1.34
CA GLU A 105 -4.40 -5.27 1.48
C GLU A 105 -5.02 -4.16 2.33
N GLN A 106 -4.41 -3.85 3.48
CA GLN A 106 -4.90 -2.80 4.37
C GLN A 106 -4.73 -1.40 3.77
N ALA A 107 -3.60 -1.14 3.12
CA ALA A 107 -3.34 0.11 2.45
C ALA A 107 -4.31 0.33 1.27
N GLN A 108 -4.66 -0.71 0.52
CA GLN A 108 -5.66 -0.63 -0.56
C GLN A 108 -7.06 -0.30 -0.02
N LEU A 109 -7.45 -0.86 1.13
CA LEU A 109 -8.71 -0.50 1.78
C LEU A 109 -8.72 0.99 2.18
N LEU A 110 -7.62 1.46 2.77
CA LEU A 110 -7.45 2.87 3.12
C LEU A 110 -7.52 3.79 1.88
N ALA A 111 -6.78 3.47 0.82
CA ALA A 111 -6.76 4.27 -0.40
C ALA A 111 -8.14 4.37 -1.07
N ARG A 112 -8.90 3.25 -1.07
CA ARG A 112 -10.30 3.27 -1.54
C ARG A 112 -11.17 4.21 -0.73
N ASP A 113 -11.00 4.25 0.59
CA ASP A 113 -11.78 5.15 1.45
C ASP A 113 -11.37 6.61 1.26
N GLU A 114 -10.07 6.91 1.09
CA GLU A 114 -9.59 8.26 0.76
C GLU A 114 -10.11 8.76 -0.59
N ALA A 115 -10.19 7.89 -1.60
CA ALA A 115 -10.68 8.24 -2.96
C ALA A 115 -12.20 8.53 -3.02
N ARG A 116 -12.97 8.18 -1.98
CA ARG A 116 -14.43 8.43 -1.96
C ARG A 116 -14.77 9.91 -1.98
N MET A 117 -13.92 10.74 -1.38
CA MET A 117 -14.08 12.20 -1.42
C MET A 117 -14.02 12.71 -2.85
N ASP A 118 -13.00 12.30 -3.60
CA ASP A 118 -12.81 12.70 -4.99
C ASP A 118 -13.94 12.18 -5.87
N THR A 119 -14.38 10.94 -5.62
CA THR A 119 -15.54 10.34 -6.31
C THR A 119 -16.83 11.13 -6.07
N PHE A 120 -17.05 11.55 -4.81
CA PHE A 120 -18.20 12.37 -4.44
C PHE A 120 -18.13 13.77 -5.07
N ILE A 121 -16.97 14.42 -5.03
CA ILE A 121 -16.74 15.72 -5.69
C ILE A 121 -16.95 15.61 -7.20
N ALA A 122 -16.45 14.54 -7.83
CA ALA A 122 -16.68 14.28 -9.26
C ALA A 122 -18.17 14.11 -9.56
N SER A 123 -18.91 13.40 -8.72
CA SER A 123 -20.36 13.21 -8.87
C SER A 123 -21.16 14.52 -8.68
N ILE A 124 -20.69 15.44 -7.82
CA ILE A 124 -21.27 16.79 -7.71
C ILE A 124 -21.00 17.59 -9.00
N ASN A 125 -19.79 17.48 -9.56
CA ASN A 125 -19.37 18.23 -10.73
C ASN A 125 -20.00 17.71 -12.03
N ASP A 126 -20.26 16.40 -12.11
CA ASP A 126 -20.89 15.72 -13.26
C ASP A 126 -22.43 15.77 -13.22
N LYS A 127 -22.98 16.75 -12.48
CA LYS A 127 -24.42 16.92 -12.37
C LYS A 127 -25.07 17.20 -13.74
N PRO A 128 -26.27 16.65 -14.03
CA PRO A 128 -26.96 16.90 -15.29
C PRO A 128 -27.16 18.41 -15.55
N GLN A 129 -26.91 18.85 -16.78
CA GLN A 129 -27.06 20.26 -17.17
C GLN A 129 -28.50 20.77 -17.08
N ASP A 130 -29.48 19.85 -17.03
CA ASP A 130 -30.91 20.09 -17.03
C ASP A 130 -31.59 19.86 -15.67
N LEU A 131 -30.81 19.78 -14.58
CA LEU A 131 -31.37 19.75 -13.22
C LEU A 131 -32.34 20.91 -12.98
N SER A 132 -33.53 20.60 -12.46
CA SER A 132 -34.47 21.65 -12.07
C SER A 132 -33.93 22.49 -10.91
N ASP A 133 -34.40 23.74 -10.79
CA ASP A 133 -33.98 24.64 -9.69
C ASP A 133 -34.16 24.02 -8.29
N PRO A 134 -35.27 23.30 -7.98
CA PRO A 134 -35.41 22.59 -6.71
C PRO A 134 -34.34 21.50 -6.51
N ALA A 135 -34.00 20.75 -7.57
CA ALA A 135 -32.99 19.70 -7.51
C ALA A 135 -31.58 20.28 -7.31
N LEU A 136 -31.26 21.39 -7.99
CA LEU A 136 -30.00 22.11 -7.83
C LEU A 136 -29.85 22.66 -6.41
N SER A 137 -30.90 23.26 -5.85
CA SER A 137 -30.93 23.74 -4.47
C SER A 137 -30.66 22.60 -3.48
N LEU A 138 -31.30 21.45 -3.69
CA LEU A 138 -31.14 20.27 -2.83
C LEU A 138 -29.72 19.68 -2.93
N SER A 139 -29.14 19.65 -4.12
CA SER A 139 -27.75 19.21 -4.37
C SER A 139 -26.74 20.12 -3.68
N ASN A 140 -26.93 21.44 -3.78
CA ASN A 140 -26.07 22.41 -3.08
C ASN A 140 -26.17 22.26 -1.55
N ARG A 141 -27.38 22.06 -1.02
CA ARG A 141 -27.60 21.81 0.41
C ARG A 141 -26.92 20.52 0.86
N LEU A 142 -27.00 19.44 0.07
CA LEU A 142 -26.30 18.19 0.35
C LEU A 142 -24.78 18.40 0.40
N SER A 143 -24.24 19.11 -0.60
CA SER A 143 -22.81 19.43 -0.66
C SER A 143 -22.35 20.23 0.56
N ALA A 144 -23.16 21.20 1.01
CA ALA A 144 -22.89 21.98 2.22
C ALA A 144 -22.90 21.11 3.48
N VAL A 145 -23.85 20.16 3.61
CA VAL A 145 -23.89 19.23 4.75
C VAL A 145 -22.64 18.35 4.79
N VAL A 146 -22.22 17.82 3.65
CA VAL A 146 -21.03 16.97 3.56
C VAL A 146 -19.77 17.76 3.93
N LEU A 147 -19.58 18.94 3.33
CA LEU A 147 -18.43 19.80 3.62
C LEU A 147 -18.41 20.25 5.09
N ASP A 148 -19.53 20.70 5.64
CA ASP A 148 -19.63 21.07 7.05
C ASP A 148 -19.21 19.88 7.93
N THR A 149 -19.75 18.69 7.67
CA THR A 149 -19.43 17.49 8.48
C THR A 149 -17.95 17.09 8.41
N LEU A 150 -17.32 17.18 7.23
CA LEU A 150 -15.94 16.72 7.03
C LEU A 150 -14.89 17.71 7.56
N PHE A 151 -15.21 19.00 7.60
CA PHE A 151 -14.30 20.04 8.04
C PHE A 151 -14.60 20.54 9.47
N ASN A 152 -15.72 20.10 10.07
CA ASN A 152 -16.12 20.50 11.41
C ASN A 152 -16.25 19.27 12.33
N GLU A 153 -15.23 19.05 13.15
CA GLU A 153 -15.15 17.94 14.11
C GLU A 153 -16.21 18.01 15.23
N SER A 154 -16.90 19.14 15.41
CA SER A 154 -17.92 19.31 16.44
C SER A 154 -19.31 18.82 16.04
N VAL A 155 -19.50 18.39 14.78
CA VAL A 155 -20.82 18.00 14.27
C VAL A 155 -21.20 16.61 14.81
N GLU A 156 -22.32 16.54 15.53
CA GLU A 156 -22.81 15.26 16.03
C GLU A 156 -23.29 14.35 14.88
N PRO A 157 -22.87 13.07 14.82
CA PRO A 157 -23.26 12.14 13.77
C PRO A 157 -24.78 12.04 13.59
N ARG A 158 -25.53 12.07 14.69
CA ARG A 158 -27.00 12.03 14.66
C ARG A 158 -27.62 13.18 13.86
N GLN A 159 -27.07 14.38 13.99
CA GLN A 159 -27.59 15.56 13.27
C GLN A 159 -27.31 15.45 11.77
N VAL A 160 -26.16 14.88 11.40
CA VAL A 160 -25.82 14.59 10.00
C VAL A 160 -26.82 13.61 9.39
N TYR A 161 -27.10 12.49 10.06
CA TYR A 161 -28.05 11.50 9.56
C TYR A 161 -29.46 12.07 9.36
N LEU A 162 -29.93 12.93 10.27
CA LEU A 162 -31.23 13.60 10.13
C LEU A 162 -31.24 14.54 8.92
N LYS A 163 -30.18 15.32 8.69
CA LYS A 163 -30.06 16.20 7.52
C LYS A 163 -30.08 15.40 6.21
N LEU A 164 -29.39 14.24 6.16
CA LEU A 164 -29.39 13.35 4.99
C LEU A 164 -30.76 12.69 4.75
N GLU A 165 -31.48 12.34 5.82
CA GLU A 165 -32.85 11.81 5.72
C GLU A 165 -33.85 12.86 5.23
N ASP A 166 -33.72 14.11 5.66
CA ASP A 166 -34.52 15.23 5.14
C ASP A 166 -34.28 15.41 3.64
N ILE A 167 -33.01 15.42 3.21
CA ILE A 167 -32.63 15.52 1.80
C ILE A 167 -33.20 14.36 0.99
N GLN A 168 -33.10 13.14 1.50
CA GLN A 168 -33.69 11.95 0.88
C GLN A 168 -35.21 12.12 0.67
N ARG A 169 -35.93 12.57 1.71
CA ARG A 169 -37.39 12.77 1.68
C ARG A 169 -37.79 13.85 0.67
N GLU A 170 -37.03 14.94 0.59
CA GLU A 170 -37.26 15.99 -0.39
C GLU A 170 -36.97 15.50 -1.82
N ALA A 171 -35.91 14.72 -2.02
CA ALA A 171 -35.56 14.14 -3.32
C ALA A 171 -36.66 13.24 -3.89
N TYR A 172 -37.38 12.47 -3.04
CA TYR A 172 -38.50 11.64 -3.49
C TYR A 172 -39.67 12.42 -4.11
N ARG A 173 -39.77 13.73 -3.84
CA ARG A 173 -40.80 14.61 -4.40
C ARG A 173 -40.45 15.18 -5.78
N LEU A 174 -39.21 14.96 -6.24
CA LEU A 174 -38.71 15.46 -7.51
C LEU A 174 -39.15 14.58 -8.70
N PRO A 175 -39.12 15.11 -9.94
CA PRO A 175 -39.26 14.32 -11.16
C PRO A 175 -38.25 13.16 -11.22
N SER A 176 -38.55 12.12 -12.01
CA SER A 176 -37.77 10.88 -12.00
C SER A 176 -36.27 11.07 -12.30
N THR A 177 -35.91 11.96 -13.20
CA THR A 177 -34.51 12.25 -13.59
C THR A 177 -33.75 12.88 -12.44
N ASP A 178 -34.26 13.99 -11.91
CA ASP A 178 -33.70 14.71 -10.76
C ASP A 178 -33.62 13.83 -9.52
N ARG A 179 -34.69 13.06 -9.25
CA ARG A 179 -34.76 12.16 -8.11
C ARG A 179 -33.65 11.12 -8.16
N ILE A 180 -33.41 10.46 -9.30
CA ILE A 180 -32.39 9.42 -9.41
C ILE A 180 -31.01 10.00 -9.07
N HIS A 181 -30.65 11.14 -9.67
CA HIS A 181 -29.37 11.78 -9.43
C HIS A 181 -29.19 12.19 -7.96
N LEU A 182 -30.20 12.82 -7.34
CA LEU A 182 -30.12 13.26 -5.96
C LEU A 182 -30.08 12.10 -4.96
N LEU A 183 -30.80 11.00 -5.23
CA LEU A 183 -30.76 9.81 -4.39
C LEU A 183 -29.40 9.10 -4.47
N GLU A 184 -28.80 9.06 -5.65
CA GLU A 184 -27.43 8.55 -5.84
C GLU A 184 -26.42 9.40 -5.09
N LEU A 185 -26.47 10.72 -5.24
CA LEU A 185 -25.59 11.65 -4.55
C LEU A 185 -25.73 11.56 -3.01
N ASN A 186 -26.96 11.43 -2.52
CA ASN A 186 -27.22 11.27 -1.08
C ASN A 186 -26.74 9.91 -0.54
N SER A 187 -26.81 8.85 -1.35
CA SER A 187 -26.24 7.55 -1.02
C SER A 187 -24.72 7.62 -0.90
N GLN A 188 -24.06 8.24 -1.88
CA GLN A 188 -22.61 8.44 -1.85
C GLN A 188 -22.17 9.27 -0.63
N ALA A 189 -22.88 10.36 -0.33
CA ALA A 189 -22.65 11.17 0.86
C ALA A 189 -22.79 10.37 2.16
N SER A 190 -23.84 9.54 2.27
CA SER A 190 -24.07 8.71 3.45
C SER A 190 -22.94 7.72 3.69
N VAL A 191 -22.45 7.08 2.62
CA VAL A 191 -21.32 6.15 2.69
C VAL A 191 -20.03 6.88 3.08
N LEU A 192 -19.73 7.99 2.42
CA LEU A 192 -18.55 8.83 2.70
C LEU A 192 -18.49 9.25 4.18
N LEU A 193 -19.58 9.82 4.70
CA LEU A 193 -19.64 10.31 6.07
C LEU A 193 -19.67 9.17 7.11
N SER A 194 -20.25 8.03 6.78
CA SER A 194 -20.21 6.86 7.67
C SER A 194 -18.81 6.25 7.77
N GLN A 195 -18.01 6.35 6.71
CA GLN A 195 -16.69 5.71 6.64
C GLN A 195 -15.56 6.63 7.06
N SER A 196 -15.69 7.96 6.92
CA SER A 196 -14.68 8.91 7.35
C SER A 196 -14.29 8.72 8.83
N ALA A 197 -15.26 8.38 9.69
CA ALA A 197 -15.02 8.07 11.09
C ALA A 197 -14.15 6.81 11.31
N ASN A 198 -14.19 5.84 10.39
CA ASN A 198 -13.41 4.61 10.45
C ASN A 198 -12.05 4.74 9.73
N THR A 199 -11.91 5.72 8.84
CA THR A 199 -10.68 5.89 8.05
C THR A 199 -9.46 6.18 8.94
N GLU A 200 -9.61 6.94 10.02
CA GLU A 200 -8.50 7.23 10.93
C GLU A 200 -7.94 5.97 11.59
N PHE A 201 -8.81 5.01 11.95
CA PHE A 201 -8.38 3.72 12.46
C PHE A 201 -7.64 2.88 11.40
N LEU A 202 -8.02 2.98 10.14
CA LEU A 202 -7.29 2.33 9.04
C LEU A 202 -5.92 2.97 8.83
N VAL A 203 -5.81 4.31 8.94
CA VAL A 203 -4.53 5.02 8.90
C VAL A 203 -3.61 4.52 10.00
N GLU A 204 -4.08 4.50 11.25
CA GLU A 204 -3.27 4.02 12.38
C GLU A 204 -2.77 2.60 12.15
N ARG A 205 -3.62 1.72 11.62
CA ARG A 205 -3.28 0.32 11.32
C ARG A 205 -2.20 0.20 10.24
N VAL A 206 -2.29 0.99 9.16
CA VAL A 206 -1.31 0.98 8.06
C VAL A 206 0.02 1.60 8.52
N VAL A 207 -0.02 2.72 9.24
CA VAL A 207 1.18 3.43 9.72
C VAL A 207 1.96 2.60 10.74
N ASN A 208 1.26 1.87 11.62
CA ASN A 208 1.85 1.03 12.66
C ASN A 208 1.88 -0.47 12.30
N HIS A 209 1.83 -0.79 11.01
CA HIS A 209 1.75 -2.18 10.57
C HIS A 209 3.01 -2.98 11.01
N PRO A 210 2.87 -4.25 11.46
CA PRO A 210 4.01 -5.07 11.94
C PRO A 210 5.14 -5.24 10.93
N VAL A 211 4.86 -5.07 9.64
CA VAL A 211 5.87 -5.16 8.57
C VAL A 211 6.98 -4.11 8.73
N MET A 212 6.71 -2.95 9.36
CA MET A 212 7.75 -1.96 9.66
C MET A 212 8.87 -2.57 10.52
N THR A 213 8.48 -3.26 11.58
CA THR A 213 9.42 -3.89 12.51
C THR A 213 10.16 -5.03 11.83
N GLU A 214 9.46 -5.86 11.05
CA GLU A 214 10.09 -6.95 10.29
C GLU A 214 11.16 -6.43 9.32
N LEU A 215 10.87 -5.38 8.54
CA LEU A 215 11.81 -4.80 7.59
C LEU A 215 13.06 -4.24 8.30
N SER A 216 12.86 -3.47 9.39
CA SER A 216 13.98 -2.94 10.18
C SER A 216 14.87 -4.04 10.79
N LEU A 217 14.29 -5.16 11.22
CA LEU A 217 15.04 -6.30 11.74
C LEU A 217 15.89 -6.95 10.65
N ARG A 218 15.39 -7.01 9.41
CA ARG A 218 16.14 -7.59 8.29
C ARG A 218 17.26 -6.71 7.79
N GLU A 219 17.05 -5.40 7.76
CA GLU A 219 18.11 -4.43 7.46
C GLU A 219 19.27 -4.60 8.46
N LEU A 220 18.96 -4.63 9.78
CA LEU A 220 19.95 -4.87 10.83
C LEU A 220 20.65 -6.24 10.71
N GLN A 221 19.95 -7.29 10.29
CA GLN A 221 20.55 -8.60 10.04
C GLN A 221 21.50 -8.55 8.83
N SER A 222 21.12 -7.85 7.77
CA SER A 222 21.95 -7.68 6.57
C SER A 222 23.24 -6.92 6.90
N GLU A 223 23.15 -5.80 7.63
CA GLU A 223 24.31 -5.01 8.07
C GLU A 223 25.30 -5.84 8.91
N ARG A 224 24.79 -6.73 9.78
CA ARG A 224 25.63 -7.64 10.59
C ARG A 224 26.35 -8.67 9.73
N LEU A 225 25.70 -9.20 8.70
CA LEU A 225 26.32 -10.15 7.77
C LEU A 225 27.37 -9.48 6.89
N VAL A 226 27.14 -8.22 6.50
CA VAL A 226 28.09 -7.41 5.72
C VAL A 226 29.29 -7.01 6.58
N SER A 227 29.07 -6.45 7.77
CA SER A 227 30.15 -6.07 8.71
C SER A 227 30.97 -7.29 9.17
N GLY A 228 30.33 -8.44 9.41
CA GLY A 228 31.03 -9.70 9.71
C GLY A 228 31.97 -10.17 8.58
N ARG A 229 31.62 -9.93 7.30
CA ARG A 229 32.52 -10.20 6.17
C ARG A 229 33.72 -9.24 6.16
N TYR A 230 33.53 -7.96 6.48
CA TYR A 230 34.64 -6.99 6.56
C TYR A 230 35.70 -7.38 7.60
N TYR A 231 35.28 -7.90 8.76
CA TYR A 231 36.22 -8.38 9.79
C TYR A 231 37.01 -9.63 9.35
N LEU A 232 36.38 -10.54 8.60
CA LEU A 232 37.08 -11.73 8.08
C LEU A 232 38.13 -11.37 7.02
N TYR A 233 37.86 -10.37 6.18
CA TYR A 233 38.83 -9.90 5.17
C TYR A 233 40.02 -9.10 5.75
N HIS A 234 39.88 -8.48 6.92
CA HIS A 234 40.99 -7.77 7.58
C HIS A 234 41.74 -8.60 8.64
N SER A 235 41.25 -9.79 9.01
CA SER A 235 41.97 -10.72 9.89
C SER A 235 42.95 -11.67 9.16
N GLN A 236 43.01 -11.59 7.82
CA GLN A 236 43.89 -12.41 6.98
C GLN A 236 45.00 -11.60 6.27
N ALA A 237 45.20 -10.34 6.64
CA ALA A 237 46.36 -9.52 6.26
C ALA A 237 47.32 -9.41 7.44
#